data_AF-A0A7C2MS90-F1
#
_entry.id   AF-A0A7C2MS90-F1
#
_cell.length_a   1.000
_cell.length_b   1.000
_cell.length_c   1.000
_cell.angle_alpha   90.00
_cell.angle_beta   90.00
_cell.angle_gamma   90.00
#
_symmetry.space_group_name_H-M   'P 1'
#
loop_
_entity.id
_entity.type
_entity.pdbx_description
1 polymer ?
#
loop_
_entity_poly.entity_id
_entity_poly.type
_entity_poly.pdbx_seq_one_letter_code
_entity_poly.pdbx_strand_id
1 'polypeptide(L)'
;MPRGPLMILGLVRSYSIPVRDDRVRRLITWYVDALQEAIDLIWGNIEWRYSFLKLVKRSGKLIDIMGLKIHISMILRDKGFRKSLREELMEEHT
;
A
#
# COMPACT_ATOMS: atom_id res chain seq x y z
N MET A 1 -36.73 -33.39 -0.20
CA MET A 1 -36.27 -32.24 0.60
C MET A 1 -34.74 -32.30 0.72
N PRO A 2 -33.98 -31.24 0.39
CA PRO A 2 -32.50 -31.26 0.34
C PRO A 2 -31.92 -31.29 1.78
N ARG A 3 -30.91 -32.11 2.16
CA ARG A 3 -29.45 -32.21 1.83
C ARG A 3 -28.56 -31.10 2.44
N GLY A 4 -27.77 -31.47 3.46
CA GLY A 4 -26.47 -30.83 3.81
C GLY A 4 -26.30 -30.39 5.28
N PRO A 5 -25.12 -30.61 5.93
CA PRO A 5 -24.81 -30.02 7.23
C PRO A 5 -24.53 -28.52 7.05
N LEU A 6 -25.17 -27.70 7.89
CA LEU A 6 -24.95 -26.26 7.96
C LEU A 6 -23.47 -25.98 8.25
N MET A 7 -22.75 -25.50 7.23
CA MET A 7 -21.45 -24.84 7.38
C MET A 7 -21.57 -23.80 8.50
N ILE A 8 -20.86 -24.03 9.60
CA ILE A 8 -20.57 -23.00 10.59
C ILE A 8 -19.60 -22.04 9.92
N LEU A 9 -20.13 -21.14 9.08
CA LEU A 9 -19.44 -19.91 8.71
C LEU A 9 -19.29 -19.14 10.01
N GLY A 10 -18.07 -19.17 10.56
CA GLY A 10 -17.73 -18.48 11.80
C GLY A 10 -18.28 -17.07 11.77
N LEU A 11 -19.23 -16.80 12.67
CA LEU A 11 -19.88 -15.51 12.80
C LEU A 11 -18.82 -14.51 13.26
N VAL A 12 -18.12 -13.87 12.32
CA VAL A 12 -17.18 -12.80 12.60
C VAL A 12 -17.99 -11.67 13.21
N ARG A 13 -17.85 -11.49 14.53
CA ARG A 13 -18.55 -10.47 15.29
C ARG A 13 -17.99 -9.11 14.89
N SER A 14 -18.78 -8.33 14.16
CA SER A 14 -18.46 -6.99 13.64
C SER A 14 -18.72 -5.85 14.62
N TYR A 15 -18.90 -6.14 15.91
CA TYR A 15 -19.08 -5.11 16.92
C TYR A 15 -17.74 -4.64 17.49
N SER A 16 -17.61 -3.32 17.62
CA SER A 16 -16.47 -2.69 18.29
C SER A 16 -16.37 -3.21 19.72
N ILE A 17 -15.27 -3.89 20.04
CA ILE A 17 -14.94 -4.25 21.42
C ILE A 17 -14.26 -3.03 22.02
N PRO A 18 -14.85 -2.38 23.03
CA PRO A 18 -14.20 -1.25 23.67
C PRO A 18 -12.90 -1.75 24.31
N VAL A 19 -11.77 -1.27 23.79
CA VAL A 19 -10.44 -1.52 24.35
C VAL A 19 -10.37 -0.75 25.68
N ARG A 20 -10.69 -1.43 26.78
CA ARG A 20 -10.74 -0.83 28.13
C ARG A 20 -9.36 -0.59 28.72
N ASP A 21 -8.33 -1.26 28.20
CA ASP A 21 -6.95 -1.10 28.65
C ASP A 21 -6.31 0.10 27.95
N ASP A 22 -5.91 1.10 28.75
CA ASP A 22 -5.25 2.31 28.28
C ASP A 22 -3.93 2.00 27.55
N ARG A 23 -3.22 0.94 27.94
CA ARG A 23 -1.97 0.53 27.29
C ARG A 23 -2.22 0.05 25.87
N VAL A 24 -3.26 -0.74 25.68
CA VAL A 24 -3.63 -1.25 24.36
C VAL A 24 -4.15 -0.11 23.48
N ARG A 25 -4.92 0.83 24.05
CA ARG A 25 -5.36 2.02 23.33
C ARG A 25 -4.17 2.87 22.85
N ARG A 26 -3.20 3.15 23.73
CA ARG A 26 -1.97 3.89 23.37
C ARG A 26 -1.17 3.17 22.29
N LEU A 27 -1.04 1.85 22.38
CA LEU A 27 -0.35 1.06 21.36
C LEU A 27 -1.06 1.15 20.00
N ILE A 28 -2.39 1.07 19.98
CA ILE A 28 -3.17 1.22 18.75
C ILE A 28 -2.98 2.62 18.16
N THR A 29 -3.10 3.67 18.97
CA THR A 29 -2.86 5.05 18.53
C THR A 29 -1.47 5.21 17.94
N TRP A 30 -0.44 4.72 18.65
CA TRP A 30 0.94 4.76 18.18
C TRP A 30 1.11 4.09 16.81
N TYR A 31 0.52 2.91 16.62
CA TYR A 31 0.58 2.22 15.32
C TYR A 31 -0.15 2.98 14.22
N VAL A 32 -1.29 3.61 14.53
CA VAL A 32 -2.04 4.40 13.55
C VAL A 32 -1.24 5.62 13.12
N ASP A 33 -0.61 6.31 14.06
CA ASP A 33 0.20 7.50 13.79
C ASP A 33 1.43 7.14 12.93
N ALA A 34 2.19 6.10 13.33
CA ALA A 34 3.34 5.62 12.57
C ALA A 34 2.95 5.11 11.16
N LEU A 35 1.78 4.50 11.00
CA LEU A 35 1.28 4.08 9.68
C LEU A 35 0.93 5.27 8.80
N GLN A 36 0.31 6.31 9.36
CA GLN A 36 -0.02 7.52 8.62
C GLN A 36 1.24 8.24 8.13
N GLU A 37 2.23 8.38 9.00
CA GLU A 37 3.52 8.99 8.67
C GLU A 37 4.27 8.21 7.57
N ALA A 38 4.24 6.87 7.64
CA ALA A 38 4.79 6.02 6.60
C ALA A 38 4.09 6.22 5.25
N ILE A 39 2.75 6.37 5.25
CA ILE A 39 1.99 6.65 4.04
C ILE A 39 2.39 8.02 3.47
N ASP A 40 2.54 9.03 4.31
CA ASP A 40 2.88 10.39 3.89
C ASP A 40 4.30 10.44 3.29
N LEU A 41 5.27 9.77 3.92
CA LEU A 41 6.63 9.63 3.40
C LEU A 41 6.67 8.88 2.07
N ILE A 42 5.93 7.77 1.97
CA ILE A 42 5.82 7.03 0.70
C ILE A 42 5.19 7.92 -0.36
N TRP A 43 4.11 8.63 -0.03
CA TRP A 43 3.37 9.49 -0.96
C TRP A 43 4.25 10.63 -1.47
N GLY A 44 5.02 11.28 -0.60
CA GLY A 44 5.96 12.35 -0.96
C GLY A 44 7.12 11.90 -1.84
N ASN A 45 7.49 10.62 -1.77
CA ASN A 45 8.59 10.03 -2.54
C ASN A 45 8.12 9.27 -3.79
N ILE A 46 6.83 9.31 -4.14
CA ILE A 46 6.35 8.74 -5.41
C ILE A 46 6.84 9.63 -6.55
N GLU A 47 7.72 9.08 -7.39
CA GLU A 47 8.06 9.69 -8.67
C GLU A 47 6.98 9.36 -9.70
N TRP A 48 6.53 10.40 -10.39
CA TRP A 48 5.61 10.24 -11.51
C TRP A 48 6.37 10.21 -12.82
N ARG A 49 6.26 9.09 -13.54
CA ARG A 49 6.88 8.94 -14.86
C ARG A 49 5.84 8.64 -15.92
N TYR A 50 6.07 9.20 -17.10
CA TYR A 50 5.30 8.84 -18.27
C TYR A 50 5.93 7.63 -18.95
N SER A 51 5.15 6.57 -19.10
CA SER A 51 5.55 5.37 -19.84
C SER A 51 4.65 5.17 -21.05
N PHE A 52 5.26 4.78 -22.17
CA PHE A 52 4.57 4.35 -23.37
C PHE A 52 4.50 2.82 -23.37
N LEU A 53 3.28 2.31 -23.35
CA LEU A 53 3.01 0.90 -23.01
C LEU A 53 3.52 -0.13 -24.04
N LYS A 54 3.83 0.27 -25.29
CA LYS A 54 4.24 -0.68 -26.34
C LYS A 54 4.89 0.01 -27.54
N LEU A 55 6.16 -0.33 -27.78
CA LEU A 55 6.78 -0.18 -29.09
C LEU A 55 6.38 -1.39 -29.95
N VAL A 56 5.67 -1.14 -31.05
CA VAL A 56 5.26 -2.20 -31.99
C VAL A 56 6.07 -2.05 -33.27
N LYS A 57 6.60 -3.17 -33.77
CA LYS A 57 7.32 -3.18 -35.04
C LYS A 57 6.30 -3.26 -36.19
N ARG A 58 6.08 -2.15 -36.88
CA ARG A 58 5.24 -2.10 -38.10
C ARG A 58 6.14 -1.74 -39.28
N SER A 59 6.11 -2.56 -40.33
CA SER A 59 6.89 -2.34 -41.56
C SER A 59 8.40 -2.12 -41.32
N GLY A 60 9.00 -2.90 -40.42
CA GLY A 60 10.44 -2.85 -40.13
C GLY A 60 10.90 -1.73 -39.20
N LYS A 61 10.09 -0.69 -38.95
CA LYS A 61 10.37 0.37 -37.97
C LYS A 61 9.67 0.09 -36.63
N LEU A 62 10.34 0.42 -35.52
CA LEU A 62 9.71 0.50 -34.21
C LEU A 62 8.84 1.76 -34.20
N ILE A 63 7.54 1.58 -34.01
CA ILE A 63 6.57 2.66 -33.91
C ILE A 63 5.95 2.55 -32.53
N ASP A 64 5.96 3.65 -31.79
CA ASP A 64 5.26 3.73 -30.52
C ASP A 64 3.74 3.73 -30.80
N ILE A 65 2.93 2.99 -30.02
CA ILE A 65 1.47 3.15 -30.08
C ILE A 65 1.15 4.49 -29.39
N MET A 66 1.33 5.58 -30.14
CA MET A 66 1.09 6.94 -29.68
C MET A 66 -0.40 7.09 -29.36
N GLY A 67 -0.74 6.95 -28.08
CA GLY A 67 -2.13 6.93 -27.59
C GLY A 67 -2.28 6.44 -26.13
N LEU A 68 -1.30 5.68 -25.61
CA LEU A 68 -1.30 5.21 -24.22
C LEU A 68 -0.11 5.81 -23.44
N LYS A 69 -0.16 7.12 -23.22
CA LYS A 69 0.75 7.81 -22.28
C LYS A 69 0.18 7.60 -20.88
N ILE A 70 0.70 6.63 -20.14
CA ILE A 70 0.22 6.34 -18.79
C ILE A 70 1.13 7.03 -17.78
N HIS A 71 0.48 7.71 -16.83
CA HIS A 71 1.12 8.28 -15.65
C HIS A 71 1.31 7.15 -14.63
N ILE A 72 2.53 6.65 -14.50
CA ILE A 72 2.84 5.54 -13.60
C ILE A 72 3.52 6.12 -12.36
N SER A 73 2.94 5.85 -11.20
CA SER A 73 3.58 6.06 -9.90
C SER A 73 4.70 5.03 -9.75
N MET A 74 5.94 5.47 -9.81
CA MET A 74 7.09 4.65 -9.43
C MET A 74 7.32 4.80 -7.93
N ILE A 75 6.97 3.75 -7.19
CA ILE A 75 7.39 3.63 -5.80
C ILE A 75 8.89 3.34 -5.79
N LEU A 76 9.66 4.20 -5.13
CA LEU A 76 11.07 3.95 -4.83
C LEU A 76 11.16 2.70 -3.93
N ARG A 77 11.59 1.57 -4.52
CA ARG A 77 11.78 0.29 -3.81
C ARG A 77 13.24 0.00 -3.50
N ASP A 78 14.10 1.01 -3.63
CA ASP A 78 15.53 0.85 -3.42
C ASP A 78 15.83 0.57 -1.94
N LYS A 79 17.01 -0.03 -1.70
CA LYS A 79 17.44 -0.43 -0.37
C LYS A 79 17.70 0.80 0.53
N GLY A 80 18.07 1.94 -0.05
CA GLY A 80 18.31 3.20 0.67
C GLY A 80 17.01 3.79 1.20
N PHE A 81 15.99 3.90 0.36
CA PHE A 81 14.66 4.35 0.76
C PHE A 81 14.06 3.49 1.87
N ARG A 82 14.14 2.15 1.76
CA ARG A 82 13.67 1.24 2.83
C ARG A 82 14.42 1.41 4.15
N LYS A 83 15.69 1.82 4.10
CA LYS A 83 16.50 2.09 5.28
C LYS A 83 16.09 3.44 5.88
N SER A 84 16.00 4.49 5.07
CA SER A 84 15.56 5.83 5.48
C SER A 84 14.18 5.78 6.12
N LEU A 85 13.20 5.14 5.48
CA LEU A 85 11.84 4.98 5.99
C LEU A 85 11.83 4.26 7.35
N ARG A 86 12.73 3.28 7.56
CA ARG A 86 12.84 2.61 8.85
C ARG A 86 13.44 3.51 9.93
N GLU A 87 14.46 4.28 9.58
CA GLU A 87 15.14 5.18 10.51
C GLU A 87 14.17 6.29 10.96
N GLU A 88 13.47 6.92 10.01
CA GLU A 88 12.49 7.98 10.26
C GLU A 88 11.34 7.50 11.17
N LEU A 89 10.73 6.35 10.85
CA LEU A 89 9.65 5.75 11.66
C LEU A 89 10.10 5.25 13.04
N MET A 90 11.40 5.10 13.29
CA MET A 90 11.92 4.67 14.60
C MET A 90 12.38 5.86 15.46
N GLU A 91 12.88 6.93 14.85
CA GLU A 91 13.38 8.10 15.58
C GLU A 91 12.26 9.01 16.11
N GLU A 92 11.15 9.16 15.39
CA GLU A 92 10.06 10.06 15.82
C GLU A 92 9.23 9.49 17.00
N HIS A 93 9.47 8.22 17.35
CA HIS A 93 8.59 7.42 18.20
C HIS A 93 9.26 6.76 19.41
N THR A 94 10.52 7.11 19.72
CA THR A 94 11.29 6.63 20.89
C THR A 94 11.39 7.71 21.98
#